data_AF-A0A1E5IZ29-F1
#
_entry.id   AF-A0A1E5IZ29-F1
#
_cell.length_a   1.000
_cell.length_b   1.000
_cell.length_c   1.000
_cell.angle_alpha   90.00
_cell.angle_beta   90.00
_cell.angle_gamma   90.00
#
_symmetry.space_group_name_H-M   'P 1'
#
loop_
_entity.id
_entity.type
_entity.pdbx_description
1 polymer ?
#
loop_
_entity_poly.entity_id
_entity_poly.type
_entity_poly.pdbx_seq_one_letter_code
_entity_poly.pdbx_strand_id
1 'polypeptide(L)'
;MNQTDELNHAIAALDKYGYDKKNTSGLEQARTHNQMETYLTSLDYNLRRLLILQEVVNKLVDDEKHKQRQQELLQTYRTKIIHLSREYEITFDQVVAIMQQQAEKR
;
A
#
# COMPACT_ATOMS: atom_id res chain seq x y z
N MET A 1 -1.00 36.37 -40.61
CA MET A 1 -0.82 35.11 -39.86
C MET A 1 -2.10 34.32 -40.03
N ASN A 2 -1.99 33.12 -40.61
CA ASN A 2 -3.13 32.37 -41.12
C ASN A 2 -3.89 31.71 -39.96
N GLN A 3 -5.20 31.95 -39.86
CA GLN A 3 -6.10 31.31 -38.89
C GLN A 3 -6.01 29.77 -38.92
N THR A 4 -5.59 29.20 -40.04
CA THR A 4 -5.35 27.77 -40.23
C THR A 4 -4.20 27.24 -39.36
N ASP A 5 -3.14 28.03 -39.16
CA ASP A 5 -2.00 27.64 -38.34
C ASP A 5 -2.36 27.66 -36.85
N GLU A 6 -3.15 28.64 -36.42
CA GLU A 6 -3.70 28.71 -35.05
C GLU A 6 -4.67 27.56 -34.77
N LEU A 7 -5.54 27.22 -35.73
CA LEU A 7 -6.46 26.10 -35.60
C LEU A 7 -5.72 24.76 -35.50
N ASN A 8 -4.71 24.56 -36.35
CA ASN A 8 -3.87 23.35 -36.31
C ASN A 8 -3.08 23.25 -35.00
N HIS A 9 -2.62 24.37 -34.45
CA HIS A 9 -1.99 24.41 -33.13
C HIS A 9 -2.96 24.06 -32.00
N ALA A 10 -4.18 24.59 -32.05
CA ALA A 10 -5.22 24.28 -31.08
C ALA A 10 -5.63 22.80 -31.12
N ILE A 11 -5.73 22.22 -32.32
CA ILE A 11 -6.02 20.78 -32.50
C ILE A 11 -4.85 19.92 -31.98
N ALA A 12 -3.60 20.27 -32.28
CA ALA A 12 -2.43 19.56 -31.77
C ALA A 12 -2.34 19.63 -30.23
N ALA A 13 -2.70 20.76 -29.63
CA ALA A 13 -2.75 20.92 -28.17
C ALA A 13 -3.88 20.08 -27.55
N LEU A 14 -5.04 19.99 -28.20
CA LEU A 14 -6.17 19.15 -27.78
C LEU A 14 -5.85 17.66 -27.90
N ASP A 15 -5.20 17.24 -28.98
CA ASP A 15 -4.76 15.85 -29.17
C ASP A 15 -3.71 15.46 -28.14
N LYS A 16 -2.75 16.34 -27.86
CA LYS A 16 -1.77 16.13 -26.79
C LYS A 16 -2.43 16.01 -25.42
N TYR A 17 -3.37 16.91 -25.10
CA TYR A 17 -4.13 16.86 -23.84
C TYR A 17 -5.00 15.60 -23.73
N GLY A 18 -5.65 15.18 -24.82
CA GLY A 18 -6.46 13.97 -24.90
C GLY A 18 -5.64 12.69 -24.82
N TYR A 19 -4.39 12.70 -25.30
CA TYR A 19 -3.45 11.58 -25.23
C TYR A 19 -2.87 11.41 -23.83
N ASP A 20 -2.48 12.50 -23.18
CA ASP A 20 -1.96 12.49 -21.81
C ASP A 20 -3.02 12.02 -20.81
N LYS A 21 -4.30 12.39 -20.99
CA LYS A 21 -5.41 11.86 -20.18
C LYS A 21 -5.73 10.38 -20.40
N LYS A 22 -5.47 9.84 -21.58
CA LYS A 22 -5.75 8.42 -21.90
C LYS A 22 -4.67 7.47 -21.38
N ASN A 23 -3.45 7.98 -21.16
CA ASN A 23 -2.28 7.17 -20.80
C ASN A 23 -1.81 7.32 -19.36
N THR A 24 -2.47 8.14 -18.53
CA THR A 24 -2.29 8.05 -17.07
C THR A 24 -3.04 6.82 -16.57
N SER A 25 -2.41 5.65 -16.70
CA SER A 25 -2.81 4.45 -15.96
C SER A 25 -2.99 4.83 -14.50
N GLY A 26 -4.15 4.53 -13.93
CA GLY A 26 -4.47 4.85 -12.55
C GLY A 26 -3.41 4.34 -11.56
N LEU A 27 -3.39 4.88 -10.34
CA LEU A 27 -2.50 4.42 -9.27
C LEU A 27 -2.58 2.91 -9.05
N GLU A 28 -3.71 2.27 -9.39
CA GLU A 28 -3.91 0.83 -9.28
C GLU A 28 -2.94 0.01 -10.16
N GLN A 29 -2.46 0.60 -11.25
CA GLN A 29 -1.53 -0.05 -12.19
C GLN A 29 -0.08 0.43 -12.03
N ALA A 30 0.15 1.51 -11.29
CA ALA A 30 1.48 2.06 -11.06
C ALA A 30 2.28 1.18 -10.07
N ARG A 31 3.37 0.56 -10.56
CA ARG A 31 4.23 -0.32 -9.75
C ARG A 31 5.65 0.20 -9.58
N THR A 32 6.05 1.18 -10.39
CA THR A 32 7.40 1.80 -10.33
C THR A 32 7.30 3.25 -9.87
N HIS A 33 8.42 3.77 -9.35
CA HIS A 33 8.53 5.17 -8.96
C HIS A 33 8.08 6.11 -10.07
N ASN A 34 8.63 5.94 -11.29
CA ASN A 34 8.33 6.80 -12.42
C ASN A 34 6.85 6.76 -12.82
N GLN A 35 6.18 5.61 -12.71
CA GLN A 35 4.74 5.50 -12.98
C GLN A 35 3.92 6.23 -11.92
N MET A 36 4.27 6.06 -10.63
CA MET A 36 3.59 6.75 -9.54
C MET A 36 3.80 8.27 -9.63
N GLU A 37 5.03 8.72 -9.90
CA GLU A 37 5.37 10.12 -10.06
C GLU A 37 4.65 10.76 -11.26
N THR A 38 4.63 10.07 -12.41
CA THR A 38 3.88 10.53 -13.60
C THR A 38 2.40 10.70 -13.28
N TYR A 39 1.79 9.73 -12.60
CA TYR A 39 0.39 9.84 -12.19
C TYR A 39 0.17 10.96 -11.17
N LEU A 40 0.96 11.03 -10.10
CA LEU A 40 0.79 12.03 -9.06
C LEU A 40 1.00 13.46 -9.59
N THR A 41 1.89 13.62 -10.57
CA THR A 41 2.11 14.90 -11.26
C THR A 41 0.92 15.25 -12.16
N SER A 42 0.28 14.28 -12.81
CA SER A 42 -0.89 14.53 -13.66
C SER A 42 -2.13 15.00 -12.88
N LEU A 43 -2.15 14.79 -11.55
CA LEU A 43 -3.21 15.28 -10.68
C LEU A 43 -3.19 16.80 -10.48
N ASP A 44 -2.09 17.48 -10.83
CA ASP A 44 -1.91 18.94 -10.72
C ASP A 44 -2.27 19.50 -9.33
N TYR A 45 -1.77 18.85 -8.28
CA TYR A 45 -2.03 19.23 -6.90
C TYR A 45 -1.13 20.38 -6.47
N ASN A 46 -1.74 21.41 -5.86
CA ASN A 46 -0.97 22.42 -5.14
C ASN A 46 -0.26 21.82 -3.92
N LEU A 47 0.76 22.53 -3.41
CA LEU A 47 1.58 22.08 -2.28
C LEU A 47 0.75 21.65 -1.07
N ARG A 48 -0.31 22.38 -0.72
CA ARG A 48 -1.17 22.05 0.41
C ARG A 48 -1.83 20.68 0.25
N ARG A 49 -2.30 20.34 -0.94
CA ARG A 49 -2.90 19.03 -1.24
C ARG A 49 -1.84 17.92 -1.25
N LEU A 50 -0.63 18.20 -1.72
CA LEU A 50 0.50 17.25 -1.67
C LEU A 50 0.90 16.92 -0.23
N LEU A 51 0.93 17.90 0.67
CA LEU A 51 1.23 17.67 2.09
C LEU A 51 0.17 16.77 2.75
N ILE A 52 -1.12 17.00 2.47
CA ILE A 52 -2.20 16.14 2.97
C ILE A 52 -2.06 14.72 2.41
N LEU A 53 -1.76 14.59 1.11
CA LEU A 53 -1.53 13.28 0.49
C LEU A 53 -0.36 12.56 1.16
N GLN A 54 0.74 13.25 1.41
CA GLN A 54 1.91 12.70 2.11
C GLN A 54 1.53 12.19 3.51
N GLU A 55 0.78 12.98 4.28
CA GLU A 55 0.32 12.58 5.62
C GLU A 55 -0.51 11.30 5.58
N VAL A 56 -1.48 11.22 4.66
CA VAL A 56 -2.34 10.04 4.49
C VAL A 56 -1.53 8.82 4.07
N VAL A 57 -0.63 8.96 3.09
CA VAL A 57 0.22 7.86 2.62
C VAL A 57 1.14 7.37 3.74
N ASN A 58 1.77 8.28 4.48
CA ASN A 58 2.63 7.92 5.61
C ASN A 58 1.87 7.11 6.66
N LYS A 59 0.67 7.57 7.04
CA LYS A 59 -0.18 6.85 7.99
C LYS A 59 -0.50 5.43 7.51
N LEU A 60 -0.90 5.28 6.24
CA LEU A 60 -1.21 3.96 5.67
C LEU A 60 0.02 3.03 5.65
N VAL A 61 1.19 3.57 5.33
CA VAL A 61 2.46 2.83 5.35
C VAL A 61 2.80 2.36 6.76
N ASP A 62 2.63 3.22 7.76
CA ASP A 62 2.90 2.87 9.14
C ASP A 62 1.93 1.80 9.66
N ASP A 63 0.64 1.93 9.36
CA ASP A 63 -0.38 0.92 9.71
C ASP A 63 -0.04 -0.45 9.09
N GLU A 64 0.37 -0.49 7.81
CA GLU A 64 0.73 -1.74 7.14
C GLU A 64 2.03 -2.35 7.72
N LYS A 65 3.04 -1.53 8.03
CA LYS A 65 4.25 -1.99 8.73
C LYS A 65 3.94 -2.57 10.10
N HIS A 66 3.03 -1.93 10.85
CA HIS A 66 2.59 -2.44 12.14
C HIS A 66 1.91 -3.80 12.00
N LYS A 67 1.02 -3.96 11.01
CA LYS A 67 0.34 -5.23 10.72
C LYS A 67 1.33 -6.33 10.34
N GLN A 68 2.31 -6.03 9.47
CA GLN A 68 3.36 -6.99 9.09
C GLN A 68 4.15 -7.45 10.32
N ARG A 69 4.59 -6.51 11.17
CA ARG A 69 5.31 -6.86 12.41
C ARG A 69 4.47 -7.74 13.34
N GLN A 70 3.18 -7.47 13.49
CA GLN A 70 2.29 -8.30 14.31
C GLN A 70 2.18 -9.73 13.74
N GLN A 71 2.09 -9.87 12.41
CA GLN A 71 2.07 -11.17 11.76
C GLN A 71 3.38 -11.93 11.96
N GLU A 72 4.53 -11.27 11.81
CA GLU A 72 5.85 -11.86 12.05
C GLU A 72 6.02 -12.33 13.50
N LEU A 73 5.60 -11.52 14.47
CA LEU A 73 5.62 -11.87 15.88
C LEU A 73 4.73 -13.08 16.17
N LEU A 74 3.52 -13.10 15.63
CA LEU A 74 2.59 -14.23 15.80
C LEU A 74 3.17 -15.52 15.23
N GLN A 75 3.78 -15.48 14.04
CA GLN A 75 4.46 -16.63 13.47
C GLN A 75 5.63 -17.08 14.33
N THR A 76 6.45 -16.14 14.82
CA THR A 76 7.56 -16.44 15.73
C THR A 76 7.07 -17.14 17.00
N TYR A 77 6.00 -16.66 17.62
CA TYR A 77 5.42 -17.30 18.80
C TYR A 77 4.87 -18.68 18.49
N ARG A 78 4.17 -18.84 17.36
CA ARG A 78 3.67 -20.15 16.93
C ARG A 78 4.83 -21.15 16.78
N THR A 79 5.92 -20.76 16.14
CA THR A 79 7.12 -21.59 16.00
C THR A 79 7.71 -21.96 17.36
N LYS A 80 7.83 -21.00 18.28
CA LYS A 80 8.32 -21.25 19.65
C LYS A 80 7.43 -22.24 20.41
N ILE A 81 6.11 -22.08 20.33
CA ILE A 81 5.16 -22.98 20.97
C ILE A 81 5.28 -24.39 20.38
N ILE A 82 5.41 -24.52 19.05
CA ILE A 82 5.60 -25.83 18.40
C ILE A 82 6.91 -26.49 18.84
N HIS A 83 8.01 -25.73 18.91
CA HIS A 83 9.28 -26.28 19.39
C HIS A 83 9.16 -26.75 20.84
N LEU A 84 8.60 -25.93 21.71
CA LEU A 84 8.37 -26.28 23.11
C LEU A 84 7.45 -27.52 23.21
N SER A 85 6.36 -27.57 22.45
CA SER A 85 5.42 -28.70 22.51
C SER A 85 6.12 -30.02 22.14
N ARG A 86 7.03 -29.99 21.17
CA ARG A 86 7.86 -31.15 20.81
C ARG A 86 8.81 -31.57 21.93
N GLU A 87 9.43 -30.61 22.64
CA GLU A 87 10.30 -30.92 23.79
C GLU A 87 9.56 -31.63 24.93
N TYR A 88 8.28 -31.31 25.12
CA TYR A 88 7.42 -31.91 26.14
C TYR A 88 6.55 -33.06 25.61
N GLU A 89 6.78 -33.53 24.37
CA GLU A 89 6.02 -34.60 23.71
C GLU A 89 4.50 -34.38 23.68
N ILE A 90 4.06 -33.12 23.64
CA ILE A 90 2.66 -32.73 23.56
C ILE A 90 2.36 -32.02 22.23
N THR A 91 1.10 -32.12 21.79
CA THR A 91 0.64 -31.46 20.57
C THR A 91 0.42 -29.96 20.80
N PHE A 92 0.45 -29.19 19.72
CA PHE A 92 0.12 -27.76 19.77
C PHE A 92 -1.26 -27.51 20.39
N ASP A 93 -2.26 -28.32 20.02
CA ASP A 93 -3.63 -28.19 20.54
C ASP A 93 -3.71 -28.48 22.04
N GLN A 94 -2.92 -29.43 22.54
CA GLN A 94 -2.79 -29.68 23.98
C GLN A 94 -2.19 -28.48 24.72
N VAL A 95 -1.16 -27.82 24.15
CA VAL A 95 -0.60 -26.60 24.74
C VAL A 95 -1.64 -25.48 24.79
N VAL A 96 -2.41 -25.28 23.72
CA VAL A 96 -3.49 -24.29 23.67
C VAL A 96 -4.55 -24.58 24.72
N ALA A 97 -4.97 -25.84 24.87
CA ALA A 97 -5.94 -26.24 25.89
C ALA A 97 -5.44 -25.98 27.32
N ILE A 98 -4.17 -26.28 27.62
CA ILE A 98 -3.55 -26.00 28.92
C ILE A 98 -3.51 -24.49 29.18
N MET A 99 -3.13 -23.68 28.19
CA MET A 99 -3.09 -22.22 28.30
C MET A 99 -4.48 -21.62 28.55
N GLN A 100 -5.52 -22.11 27.86
CA GLN A 100 -6.91 -21.68 28.07
C GLN A 100 -7.40 -22.02 29.49
N GLN A 101 -7.16 -23.25 29.95
CA GLN A 101 -7.51 -23.67 31.32
C GLN A 101 -6.81 -22.84 32.40
N GLN A 102 -5.60 -22.33 32.14
CA GLN A 102 -4.91 -21.43 33.07
C GLN A 102 -5.47 -20.01 33.04
N ALA A 103 -5.90 -19.52 31.88
CA ALA A 103 -6.50 -18.20 31.73
C ALA A 103 -7.86 -18.10 32.45
N GLU A 104 -8.68 -19.16 32.40
CA GLU A 104 -9.99 -19.22 33.07
C GLU A 104 -9.89 -19.32 34.61
N LYS A 105 -8.71 -19.70 35.13
CA LYS A 105 -8.44 -19.78 36.57
C LYS A 105 -7.92 -18.46 37.17
N ARG A 106 -7.66 -17.45 36.35
CA ARG A 106 -7.24 -16.11 36.77
C ARG A 106 -8.42 -15.15 36.77
#